data_AF-A0A2E6H4S6-F1
#
_entry.id   AF-A0A2E6H4S6-F1
#
_cell.length_a   1.000
_cell.length_b   1.000
_cell.length_c   1.000
_cell.angle_alpha   90.00
_cell.angle_beta   90.00
_cell.angle_gamma   90.00
#
_symmetry.space_group_name_H-M   'P 1'
#
loop_
_entity.id
_entity.type
_entity.pdbx_description
1 polymer ?
#
loop_
_entity_poly.entity_id
_entity_poly.type
_entity_poly.pdbx_seq_one_letter_code
_entity_poly.pdbx_strand_id
1 'polypeptide(L)'
;MSYLLPILLLIFVNISQVYGHGGEDHENSTPKNDIELDADGFEIVSTAPSQKILVKINKNYLRNVKKIFSNKCLSCHGVNDSPPWYYNIPGPKQLMDYDMREAKKHMNMTNDFPFEGHGSPVDDLNALTKTIQKDDMPPMKYRLMHWDSKLTEAEIKVINNWIKESQKILIQK
;
A
#
# COMPACT_ATOMS: atom_id res chain seq x y z
N MET A 1 14.15 -37.56 77.23
CA MET A 1 13.26 -37.18 76.11
C MET A 1 14.01 -36.14 75.28
N SER A 2 14.73 -36.60 74.26
CA SER A 2 15.55 -35.75 73.40
C SER A 2 15.16 -36.10 71.97
N TYR A 3 14.43 -35.20 71.33
CA TYR A 3 13.90 -35.36 69.98
C TYR A 3 15.01 -35.04 68.96
N LEU A 4 15.40 -36.05 68.19
CA LEU A 4 16.05 -35.92 66.90
C LEU A 4 14.96 -35.71 65.85
N LEU A 5 14.93 -34.53 65.22
CA LEU A 5 14.13 -34.30 64.03
C LEU A 5 14.98 -33.50 63.03
N PRO A 6 15.53 -34.14 61.97
CA PRO A 6 16.04 -33.42 60.83
C PRO A 6 14.98 -33.36 59.73
N ILE A 7 15.22 -32.48 58.75
CA ILE A 7 14.56 -32.37 57.44
C ILE A 7 13.33 -31.46 57.43
N LEU A 8 13.54 -30.23 56.95
CA LEU A 8 12.69 -29.75 55.86
C LEU A 8 13.52 -28.91 54.88
N LEU A 9 13.59 -29.44 53.66
CA LEU A 9 14.26 -28.95 52.47
C LEU A 9 13.59 -27.64 52.00
N LEU A 10 14.30 -26.51 52.01
CA LEU A 10 13.85 -25.29 51.36
C LEU A 10 14.31 -25.29 49.89
N ILE A 11 13.48 -25.84 49.00
CA ILE A 11 13.60 -25.62 47.56
C ILE A 11 12.68 -24.44 47.20
N PHE A 12 13.27 -23.26 47.07
CA PHE A 12 12.62 -22.10 46.45
C PHE A 12 12.64 -22.29 44.92
N VAL A 13 11.59 -22.88 44.36
CA VAL A 13 11.33 -22.79 42.91
C VAL A 13 10.69 -21.44 42.63
N ASN A 14 11.49 -20.49 42.15
CA ASN A 14 11.01 -19.23 41.60
C ASN A 14 10.30 -19.52 40.27
N ILE A 15 8.97 -19.62 40.31
CA ILE A 15 8.12 -19.61 39.12
C ILE A 15 7.88 -18.13 38.77
N SER A 16 8.63 -17.61 37.81
CA SER A 16 8.31 -16.31 37.22
C SER A 16 7.03 -16.45 36.40
N GLN A 17 5.97 -15.85 36.91
CA GLN A 17 4.67 -15.78 36.28
C GLN A 17 4.76 -15.05 34.92
N VAL A 18 4.30 -15.76 33.91
CA VAL A 18 3.93 -15.26 32.58
C VAL A 18 2.85 -14.19 32.74
N TYR A 19 3.09 -12.99 32.23
CA TYR A 19 2.05 -11.97 32.07
C TYR A 19 1.13 -12.38 30.93
N GLY A 20 0.02 -13.02 31.27
CA GLY A 20 -1.15 -13.11 30.40
C GLY A 20 -1.87 -11.76 30.41
N HIS A 21 -2.07 -11.16 29.23
CA HIS A 21 -2.96 -10.01 29.10
C HIS A 21 -4.38 -10.49 28.84
N GLY A 22 -5.26 -10.09 29.78
CA GLY A 22 -6.67 -9.76 29.64
C GLY A 22 -7.45 -10.38 28.50
N GLY A 23 -8.41 -11.24 28.88
CA GLY A 23 -9.54 -11.53 28.01
C GLY A 23 -10.33 -10.26 27.74
N GLU A 24 -10.62 -10.06 26.46
CA GLU A 24 -11.81 -9.35 26.03
C GLU A 24 -12.66 -10.35 25.24
N ASP A 25 -13.73 -10.77 25.88
CA ASP A 25 -14.85 -11.48 25.32
C ASP A 25 -15.56 -10.56 24.31
N HIS A 26 -15.32 -10.82 23.02
CA HIS A 26 -16.12 -10.27 21.93
C HIS A 26 -16.95 -11.41 21.31
N GLU A 27 -18.13 -11.61 21.89
CA GLU A 27 -19.19 -12.43 21.33
C GLU A 27 -20.04 -11.60 20.36
N ASN A 28 -20.33 -12.20 19.20
CA ASN A 28 -21.32 -11.83 18.18
C ASN A 28 -21.08 -10.57 17.31
N SER A 29 -20.55 -10.79 16.11
CA SER A 29 -21.40 -11.10 14.94
C SER A 29 -20.54 -11.13 13.67
N THR A 30 -20.27 -12.34 13.18
CA THR A 30 -19.52 -12.59 11.95
C THR A 30 -20.29 -12.08 10.74
N PRO A 31 -19.71 -11.22 9.89
CA PRO A 31 -20.18 -11.09 8.51
C PRO A 31 -19.80 -12.40 7.80
N LYS A 32 -20.78 -13.09 7.22
CA LYS A 32 -20.52 -14.26 6.36
C LYS A 32 -19.80 -13.78 5.10
N ASN A 33 -18.47 -13.81 5.15
CA ASN A 33 -17.64 -13.84 3.96
C ASN A 33 -17.73 -15.24 3.37
N ASP A 34 -17.91 -15.35 2.06
CA ASP A 34 -17.94 -16.63 1.36
C ASP A 34 -16.58 -17.33 1.61
N ILE A 35 -16.58 -18.37 2.43
CA ILE A 35 -15.38 -19.10 2.84
C ILE A 35 -14.91 -19.90 1.61
N GLU A 36 -13.81 -19.47 1.00
CA GLU A 36 -13.13 -20.23 -0.04
C GLU A 36 -12.19 -21.24 0.64
N LEU A 37 -12.44 -22.52 0.40
CA LEU A 37 -11.65 -23.64 0.93
C LEU A 37 -10.65 -24.09 -0.15
N ASP A 38 -9.44 -24.45 0.25
CA ASP A 38 -8.50 -25.11 -0.67
C ASP A 38 -8.95 -26.53 -1.00
N ALA A 39 -8.21 -27.20 -1.89
CA ALA A 39 -8.50 -28.56 -2.33
C ALA A 39 -8.51 -29.58 -1.17
N ASP A 40 -7.89 -29.22 -0.04
CA ASP A 40 -7.74 -30.04 1.16
C ASP A 40 -8.74 -29.63 2.27
N GLY A 41 -9.62 -28.66 2.01
CA GLY A 41 -10.66 -28.21 2.92
C GLY A 41 -10.18 -27.24 4.01
N PHE A 42 -9.01 -26.63 3.85
CA PHE A 42 -8.52 -25.56 4.72
C PHE A 42 -9.00 -24.19 4.23
N GLU A 43 -9.34 -23.29 5.16
CA GLU A 43 -9.75 -21.93 4.82
C GLU A 43 -8.61 -21.19 4.11
N ILE A 44 -8.87 -20.74 2.88
CA ILE A 44 -7.96 -19.83 2.19
C ILE A 44 -8.09 -18.47 2.86
N VAL A 45 -7.28 -18.25 3.90
CA VAL A 45 -7.09 -16.93 4.52
C VAL A 45 -6.24 -16.08 3.57
N SER A 46 -6.86 -15.62 2.48
CA SER A 46 -6.26 -14.63 1.59
C SER A 46 -6.20 -13.30 2.32
N THR A 47 -4.98 -12.87 2.69
CA THR A 47 -4.75 -11.54 3.24
C THR A 47 -4.97 -10.43 2.20
N ALA A 48 -5.04 -10.80 0.91
CA ALA A 48 -5.24 -9.88 -0.21
C ALA A 48 -6.70 -9.39 -0.30
N PRO A 49 -6.94 -8.13 -0.70
CA PRO A 49 -8.29 -7.63 -0.91
C PRO A 49 -9.05 -8.43 -1.98
N SER A 50 -10.36 -8.62 -1.78
CA SER A 50 -11.18 -9.31 -2.79
C SER A 50 -11.20 -8.56 -4.12
N GLN A 51 -11.30 -9.30 -5.23
CA GLN A 51 -11.34 -8.71 -6.58
C GLN A 51 -12.46 -7.67 -6.74
N LYS A 52 -13.62 -7.92 -6.10
CA LYS A 52 -14.77 -7.01 -6.10
C LYS A 52 -14.42 -5.65 -5.47
N ILE A 53 -13.64 -5.65 -4.39
CA ILE A 53 -13.16 -4.42 -3.74
C ILE A 53 -12.21 -3.65 -4.67
N LEU A 54 -11.24 -4.35 -5.27
CA LEU A 54 -10.25 -3.72 -6.16
C LEU A 54 -10.93 -3.09 -7.39
N VAL A 55 -11.88 -3.78 -8.00
CA VAL A 55 -12.68 -3.26 -9.13
C VAL A 55 -13.47 -2.02 -8.73
N LYS A 56 -14.05 -2.00 -7.52
CA LYS A 56 -14.80 -0.84 -7.00
C LYS A 56 -13.88 0.38 -6.85
N ILE A 57 -12.68 0.19 -6.29
CA ILE A 57 -11.70 1.27 -6.12
C ILE A 57 -11.22 1.77 -7.48
N ASN A 58 -10.88 0.85 -8.40
CA ASN A 58 -10.43 1.20 -9.75
C ASN A 58 -11.50 2.00 -10.49
N LYS A 59 -12.79 1.63 -10.38
CA LYS A 59 -13.89 2.40 -10.99
C LYS A 59 -13.97 3.85 -10.49
N ASN A 60 -13.69 4.10 -9.20
CA ASN A 60 -13.62 5.47 -8.67
C ASN A 60 -12.37 6.21 -9.20
N TYR A 61 -11.21 5.53 -9.18
CA TYR A 61 -9.96 6.05 -9.74
C TYR A 61 -10.12 6.50 -11.20
N LEU A 62 -10.66 5.62 -12.07
CA LEU A 62 -10.87 5.90 -13.49
C LEU A 62 -11.77 7.13 -13.72
N ARG A 63 -12.78 7.32 -12.87
CA ARG A 63 -13.75 8.42 -12.99
C ARG A 63 -13.17 9.76 -12.53
N ASN A 64 -12.48 9.76 -11.39
CA ASN A 64 -12.21 10.99 -10.65
C ASN A 64 -10.72 11.39 -10.67
N VAL A 65 -9.80 10.44 -10.85
CA VAL A 65 -8.36 10.64 -10.61
C VAL A 65 -7.52 10.39 -11.85
N LYS A 66 -7.88 9.41 -12.69
CA LYS A 66 -7.04 9.01 -13.84
C LYS A 66 -6.70 10.17 -14.78
N LYS A 67 -7.59 11.14 -14.98
CA LYS A 67 -7.28 12.30 -15.82
C LYS A 67 -6.15 13.16 -15.23
N ILE A 68 -6.12 13.34 -13.91
CA ILE A 68 -5.05 14.06 -13.22
C ILE A 68 -3.74 13.28 -13.36
N PHE A 69 -3.76 11.97 -13.08
CA PHE A 69 -2.57 11.12 -13.17
C PHE A 69 -2.05 11.03 -14.60
N SER A 70 -2.92 11.00 -15.61
CA SER A 70 -2.54 11.02 -17.02
C SER A 70 -1.71 12.25 -17.38
N ASN A 71 -2.02 13.40 -16.76
CA ASN A 71 -1.33 14.65 -17.05
C ASN A 71 -0.05 14.84 -16.21
N LYS A 72 0.05 14.19 -15.04
CA LYS A 72 1.06 14.52 -14.02
C LYS A 72 2.00 13.36 -13.64
N CYS A 73 1.58 12.11 -13.88
CA CYS A 73 2.26 10.91 -13.36
C CYS A 73 2.56 9.88 -14.47
N LEU A 74 1.61 9.63 -15.38
CA LEU A 74 1.65 8.47 -16.27
C LEU A 74 2.73 8.55 -17.37
N SER A 75 3.26 9.73 -17.67
CA SER A 75 4.39 9.88 -18.59
C SER A 75 5.62 9.05 -18.17
N CYS A 76 5.81 8.87 -16.86
CA CYS A 76 6.89 8.05 -16.30
C CYS A 76 6.37 6.74 -15.68
N HIS A 77 5.24 6.81 -14.97
CA HIS A 77 4.72 5.68 -14.20
C HIS A 77 3.76 4.76 -14.98
N GLY A 78 3.27 5.18 -16.16
CA GLY A 78 2.34 4.43 -16.99
C GLY A 78 2.90 4.09 -18.37
N VAL A 79 2.02 3.85 -19.34
CA VAL A 79 2.42 3.76 -20.75
C VAL A 79 2.70 5.18 -21.27
N ASN A 80 3.87 5.38 -21.88
CA ASN A 80 4.22 6.65 -22.48
C ASN A 80 3.85 6.65 -23.97
N ASP A 81 2.64 7.10 -24.26
CA ASP A 81 2.08 7.11 -25.62
C ASP A 81 2.44 8.38 -26.42
N SER A 82 3.13 9.34 -25.80
CA SER A 82 3.45 10.63 -26.45
C SER A 82 4.78 11.19 -25.96
N PRO A 83 5.91 10.52 -26.25
CA PRO A 83 7.22 11.02 -25.90
C PRO A 83 7.56 12.31 -26.67
N PRO A 84 8.39 13.19 -26.11
CA PRO A 84 8.87 14.38 -26.80
C PRO A 84 9.74 14.03 -28.01
N TRP A 85 9.85 14.93 -28.99
CA TRP A 85 10.58 14.71 -30.23
C TRP A 85 12.05 14.29 -30.03
N TYR A 86 12.70 14.76 -28.97
CA TYR A 86 14.09 14.43 -28.64
C TYR A 86 14.27 13.04 -28.01
N TYR A 87 13.19 12.32 -27.69
CA TYR A 87 13.26 10.94 -27.18
C TYR A 87 13.93 9.98 -28.17
N ASN A 88 13.96 10.30 -29.47
CA ASN A 88 14.61 9.46 -30.48
C ASN A 88 16.12 9.77 -30.64
N ILE A 89 16.67 10.71 -29.87
CA ILE A 89 18.08 11.10 -29.96
C ILE A 89 18.92 10.28 -28.96
N PRO A 90 20.06 9.69 -29.39
CA PRO A 90 21.00 9.03 -28.48
C PRO A 90 21.53 10.00 -27.41
N GLY A 91 21.62 9.53 -26.17
CA GLY A 91 21.86 10.32 -24.96
C GLY A 91 20.55 10.53 -24.18
N PRO A 92 19.69 11.47 -24.61
CA PRO A 92 18.39 11.72 -23.97
C PRO A 92 17.50 10.47 -23.91
N LYS A 93 17.46 9.66 -24.98
CA LYS A 93 16.69 8.41 -24.99
C LYS A 93 17.06 7.50 -23.83
N GLN A 94 18.34 7.17 -23.68
CA GLN A 94 18.81 6.24 -22.65
C GLN A 94 18.53 6.78 -21.24
N LEU A 95 18.70 8.09 -21.05
CA LEU A 95 18.41 8.75 -19.77
C LEU A 95 16.92 8.66 -19.42
N MET A 96 16.04 8.99 -20.36
CA MET A 96 14.59 8.90 -20.16
C MET A 96 14.15 7.46 -19.93
N ASP A 97 14.64 6.50 -20.73
CA ASP A 97 14.35 5.09 -20.54
C ASP A 97 14.78 4.59 -19.16
N TYR A 98 15.95 5.05 -18.67
CA TYR A 98 16.43 4.75 -17.33
C TYR A 98 15.51 5.35 -16.26
N ASP A 99 15.20 6.64 -16.34
CA ASP A 99 14.34 7.33 -15.38
C ASP A 99 12.93 6.72 -15.34
N MET A 100 12.36 6.36 -16.50
CA MET A 100 11.05 5.69 -16.58
C MET A 100 11.08 4.28 -15.98
N ARG A 101 12.12 3.49 -16.27
CA ARG A 101 12.28 2.16 -15.66
C ARG A 101 12.41 2.27 -14.14
N GLU A 102 13.20 3.21 -13.65
CA GLU A 102 13.38 3.42 -12.22
C GLU A 102 12.09 3.88 -11.56
N ALA A 103 11.38 4.85 -12.16
CA ALA A 103 10.08 5.30 -11.66
C ALA A 103 9.07 4.14 -11.51
N LYS A 104 9.02 3.23 -12.49
CA LYS A 104 8.14 2.05 -12.47
C LYS A 104 8.52 1.00 -11.43
N LYS A 105 9.78 0.92 -10.99
CA LYS A 105 10.16 0.03 -9.87
C LYS A 105 9.53 0.47 -8.56
N HIS A 106 9.42 1.78 -8.35
CA HIS A 106 8.78 2.33 -7.14
C HIS A 106 7.27 2.37 -7.29
N MET A 107 6.75 2.70 -8.47
CA MET A 107 5.31 2.76 -8.71
C MET A 107 4.99 2.53 -10.19
N ASN A 108 4.35 1.43 -10.53
CA ASN A 108 3.89 1.11 -11.87
C ASN A 108 2.36 1.23 -11.94
N MET A 109 1.91 2.18 -12.75
CA MET A 109 0.50 2.51 -12.99
C MET A 109 0.04 2.06 -14.39
N THR A 110 0.81 1.20 -15.06
CA THR A 110 0.52 0.76 -16.44
C THR A 110 -0.86 0.12 -16.57
N ASN A 111 -1.30 -0.64 -15.56
CA ASN A 111 -2.54 -1.41 -15.58
C ASN A 111 -3.66 -0.79 -14.72
N ASP A 112 -3.58 0.50 -14.41
CA ASP A 112 -4.46 1.18 -13.45
C ASP A 112 -4.41 0.57 -12.05
N PHE A 113 -5.45 0.78 -11.23
CA PHE A 113 -5.49 0.28 -9.86
C PHE A 113 -5.97 -1.19 -9.84
N PRO A 114 -5.36 -2.08 -9.03
CA PRO A 114 -4.24 -1.84 -8.11
C PRO A 114 -2.93 -1.55 -8.84
N PHE A 115 -2.15 -0.63 -8.29
CA PHE A 115 -0.82 -0.34 -8.81
C PHE A 115 0.16 -1.45 -8.41
N GLU A 116 1.36 -1.41 -8.98
CA GLU A 116 2.45 -2.32 -8.63
C GLU A 116 3.66 -1.51 -8.16
N GLY A 117 4.57 -2.12 -7.40
CA GLY A 117 5.84 -1.49 -6.97
C GLY A 117 6.07 -1.44 -5.47
N HIS A 118 5.04 -1.19 -4.64
CA HIS A 118 5.19 -1.13 -3.17
C HIS A 118 4.61 -2.32 -2.41
N GLY A 119 4.20 -3.39 -3.09
CA GLY A 119 3.74 -4.63 -2.46
C GLY A 119 2.22 -4.76 -2.50
N SER A 120 1.52 -4.23 -1.49
CA SER A 120 0.05 -4.29 -1.43
C SER A 120 -0.62 -3.01 -1.94
N PRO A 121 -1.90 -3.06 -2.36
CA PRO A 121 -2.65 -1.86 -2.73
C PRO A 121 -2.76 -0.81 -1.60
N VAL A 122 -2.66 -1.24 -0.33
CA VAL A 122 -2.61 -0.32 0.81
C VAL A 122 -1.26 0.41 0.87
N ASP A 123 -0.17 -0.30 0.60
CA ASP A 123 1.18 0.27 0.58
C ASP A 123 1.33 1.28 -0.56
N ASP A 124 0.77 1.01 -1.75
CA ASP A 124 0.78 1.95 -2.87
C ASP A 124 0.03 3.25 -2.52
N LEU A 125 -1.14 3.14 -1.89
CA LEU A 125 -1.93 4.30 -1.45
C LEU A 125 -1.20 5.11 -0.36
N ASN A 126 -0.49 4.43 0.54
CA ASN A 126 0.34 5.06 1.57
C ASN A 126 1.55 5.77 0.97
N ALA A 127 2.21 5.15 -0.02
CA ALA A 127 3.32 5.74 -0.75
C ALA A 127 2.86 7.00 -1.50
N LEU A 128 1.74 6.93 -2.22
CA LEU A 128 1.14 8.10 -2.90
C LEU A 128 0.85 9.24 -1.93
N THR A 129 0.25 8.94 -0.79
CA THR A 129 -0.04 9.95 0.25
C THR A 129 1.25 10.65 0.69
N LYS A 130 2.29 9.89 1.03
CA LYS A 130 3.58 10.44 1.48
C LYS A 130 4.23 11.28 0.39
N THR A 131 4.24 10.80 -0.85
CA THR A 131 4.82 11.52 -1.99
C THR A 131 4.13 12.85 -2.25
N ILE A 132 2.80 12.88 -2.20
CA ILE A 132 2.00 14.11 -2.36
C ILE A 132 2.25 15.07 -1.20
N GLN A 133 2.29 14.58 0.05
CA GLN A 133 2.56 15.39 1.23
C GLN A 133 3.94 16.04 1.22
N LYS A 134 4.95 15.33 0.71
CA LYS A 134 6.33 15.82 0.64
C LYS A 134 6.61 16.71 -0.56
N ASP A 135 5.73 16.77 -1.55
CA ASP A 135 5.96 17.48 -2.82
C ASP A 135 7.23 16.97 -3.56
N ASP A 136 7.58 15.70 -3.34
CA ASP A 136 8.78 15.04 -3.87
C ASP A 136 8.65 14.71 -5.37
N MET A 137 7.41 14.64 -5.88
CA MET A 137 7.12 14.34 -7.29
C MET A 137 6.38 15.49 -8.00
N PRO A 138 6.73 15.80 -9.26
CA PRO A 138 7.86 15.23 -10.00
C PRO A 138 9.22 15.70 -9.45
N PRO A 139 10.33 14.98 -9.67
CA PRO A 139 11.64 15.36 -9.15
C PRO A 139 12.03 16.78 -9.60
N MET A 140 12.77 17.52 -8.77
CA MET A 140 13.13 18.92 -9.07
C MET A 140 13.79 19.07 -10.45
N LYS A 141 14.69 18.14 -10.85
CA LYS A 141 15.33 18.13 -12.17
C LYS A 141 14.33 18.16 -13.33
N TYR A 142 13.20 17.48 -13.17
CA TYR A 142 12.13 17.43 -14.16
C TYR A 142 11.36 18.75 -14.19
N ARG A 143 11.02 19.29 -13.02
CA ARG A 143 10.28 20.56 -12.89
C ARG A 143 11.00 21.76 -13.50
N LEU A 144 12.34 21.75 -13.56
CA LEU A 144 13.12 22.81 -14.22
C LEU A 144 12.81 22.92 -15.72
N MET A 145 12.49 21.80 -16.38
CA MET A 145 12.12 21.77 -17.80
C MET A 145 10.61 21.68 -18.01
N HIS A 146 9.87 21.23 -16.99
CA HIS A 146 8.43 20.97 -17.02
C HIS A 146 7.76 21.67 -15.83
N TRP A 147 7.76 23.00 -15.83
CA TRP A 147 7.27 23.82 -14.70
C TRP A 147 5.77 23.64 -14.42
N ASP A 148 5.00 23.23 -15.43
CA ASP A 148 3.57 22.95 -15.36
C ASP A 148 3.25 21.53 -14.86
N SER A 149 4.27 20.70 -14.58
CA SER A 149 4.08 19.32 -14.15
C SER A 149 3.66 19.16 -12.69
N LYS A 150 3.65 20.25 -11.91
CA LYS A 150 3.28 20.21 -10.49
C LYS A 150 1.77 19.98 -10.32
N LEU A 151 1.39 19.28 -9.26
CA LEU A 151 0.00 19.16 -8.84
C LEU A 151 -0.50 20.49 -8.25
N THR A 152 -1.71 20.88 -8.62
CA THR A 152 -2.43 22.00 -8.01
C THR A 152 -3.09 21.58 -6.70
N GLU A 153 -3.43 22.53 -5.83
CA GLU A 153 -4.14 22.25 -4.57
C GLU A 153 -5.49 21.55 -4.80
N ALA A 154 -6.20 21.93 -5.87
CA ALA A 154 -7.46 21.29 -6.25
C ALA A 154 -7.26 19.83 -6.67
N GLU A 155 -6.24 19.54 -7.47
CA GLU A 155 -5.88 18.17 -7.87
C GLU A 155 -5.46 17.33 -6.66
N ILE A 156 -4.63 17.88 -5.77
CA ILE A 156 -4.20 17.22 -4.51
C ILE A 156 -5.42 16.84 -3.67
N LYS A 157 -6.41 17.73 -3.55
CA LYS A 157 -7.65 17.45 -2.80
C LYS A 157 -8.44 16.29 -3.39
N VAL A 158 -8.57 16.25 -4.72
CA VAL A 158 -9.28 15.15 -5.42
C VAL A 158 -8.57 13.82 -5.19
N ILE A 159 -7.24 13.80 -5.34
CA ILE A 159 -6.44 12.58 -5.15
C ILE A 159 -6.51 12.10 -3.70
N ASN A 160 -6.33 12.99 -2.72
CA ASN A 160 -6.36 12.62 -1.29
C ASN A 160 -7.73 12.11 -0.86
N ASN A 161 -8.81 12.67 -1.40
CA ASN A 161 -10.16 12.16 -1.13
C ASN A 161 -10.32 10.73 -1.64
N TRP A 162 -9.90 10.47 -2.88
CA TRP A 162 -9.93 9.11 -3.44
C TRP A 162 -9.06 8.13 -2.64
N ILE A 163 -7.84 8.52 -2.24
CA ILE A 163 -6.97 7.67 -1.42
C ILE A 163 -7.66 7.31 -0.11
N LYS A 164 -8.21 8.30 0.61
CA LYS A 164 -8.89 8.09 1.89
C LYS A 164 -10.10 7.18 1.76
N GLU A 165 -10.91 7.35 0.71
CA GLU A 165 -12.03 6.46 0.41
C GLU A 165 -11.57 5.03 0.12
N SER A 166 -10.52 4.89 -0.69
CA SER A 166 -9.96 3.59 -1.07
C SER A 166 -9.41 2.83 0.13
N GLN A 167 -8.65 3.51 1.00
CA GLN A 167 -8.15 2.93 2.26
C GLN A 167 -9.28 2.45 3.16
N LYS A 168 -10.36 3.23 3.31
CA LYS A 168 -11.54 2.81 4.09
C LYS A 168 -12.16 1.52 3.52
N ILE A 169 -12.31 1.44 2.19
CA ILE A 169 -12.86 0.25 1.53
C ILE A 169 -11.97 -0.98 1.77
N LEU A 170 -10.64 -0.81 1.80
CA LEU A 170 -9.69 -1.90 2.00
C LEU A 170 -9.64 -2.41 3.45
N ILE A 171 -9.96 -1.56 4.44
CA ILE A 171 -9.84 -1.87 5.87
C ILE A 171 -11.16 -2.43 6.46
N GLN A 172 -12.31 -2.14 5.86
CA GLN A 172 -13.64 -2.56 6.34
C GLN A 172 -13.96 -4.05 6.04
N LYS A 173 -13.05 -4.98 6.39
CA LYS A 173 -13.25 -6.43 6.25
C LYS A 173 -14.49 -6.94 7.00
#